data_AF-A0A7R9IR11-F1
#
_entry.id   AF-A0A7R9IR11-F1
#
_cell.length_a   1.000
_cell.length_b   1.000
_cell.length_c   1.000
_cell.angle_alpha   90.00
_cell.angle_beta   90.00
_cell.angle_gamma   90.00
#
_symmetry.space_group_name_H-M   'P 1'
#
loop_
_entity.id
_entity.type
_entity.pdbx_description
1 polymer ?
#
loop_
_entity_poly.entity_id
_entity_poly.type
_entity_poly.pdbx_seq_one_letter_code
_entity_poly.pdbx_strand_id
1 'polypeptide(L)' 'MLESVKSLLGKHVKILHKNVVKLETKGDKTDNRVLVFSPCRLFLLTAKVPTRIDSHFHYLEIQAIESKKPNQV' A
#
# COMPACT_ATOMS: atom_id res chain seq x y z
N MET A 1 -14.34 -1.25 -2.89
CA MET A 1 -12.92 -1.40 -2.48
C MET A 1 -12.62 -0.72 -1.13
N LEU A 2 -12.96 0.56 -0.91
CA LEU A 2 -12.69 1.26 0.37
C LEU A 2 -13.27 0.51 1.60
N GLU A 3 -14.50 0.03 1.53
CA GLU A 3 -15.11 -0.74 2.62
C GLU A 3 -14.40 -2.08 2.89
N SER A 4 -13.88 -2.74 1.85
CA SER A 4 -13.06 -3.94 2.03
C SER A 4 -11.74 -3.61 2.75
N VAL A 5 -11.14 -2.45 2.47
CA VAL A 5 -9.92 -1.99 3.15
C VAL A 5 -10.21 -1.64 4.62
N LYS A 6 -11.28 -0.89 4.89
CA LYS A 6 -11.68 -0.55 6.28
C LYS A 6 -12.01 -1.80 7.10
N SER A 7 -12.72 -2.76 6.50
CA SER A 7 -13.04 -4.04 7.13
C SER A 7 -11.76 -4.82 7.45
N LEU A 8 -10.81 -4.85 6.52
CA LEU A 8 -9.54 -5.57 6.67
C LEU A 8 -8.61 -4.95 7.72
N LEU A 9 -8.49 -3.62 7.76
CA LEU A 9 -7.60 -2.93 8.71
C LEU A 9 -8.24 -2.73 10.09
N GLY A 10 -9.55 -2.91 10.20
CA GLY A 10 -10.31 -2.67 11.43
C GLY A 10 -10.73 -1.21 11.59
N LYS A 11 -11.84 -1.00 12.30
CA LYS A 11 -12.50 0.32 12.46
C LYS A 11 -11.65 1.37 13.19
N HIS A 12 -10.63 0.94 13.94
CA HIS A 12 -9.76 1.83 14.72
C HIS A 12 -8.53 2.33 13.97
N VAL A 13 -8.24 1.77 12.79
CA VAL A 13 -7.11 2.24 11.98
C VAL A 13 -7.57 3.40 11.10
N LYS A 14 -7.12 4.61 11.45
CA LYS A 14 -7.38 5.81 10.64
C LYS A 14 -6.64 5.67 9.30
N ILE A 15 -7.38 5.76 8.19
CA ILE A 15 -6.80 5.85 6.85
C ILE A 15 -6.55 7.33 6.55
N LEU A 16 -5.29 7.71 6.43
CA LEU A 16 -4.88 9.08 6.07
C LEU A 16 -4.88 9.27 4.56
N HIS A 17 -4.39 8.28 3.83
CA HIS A 17 -4.34 8.30 2.37
C HIS A 17 -4.48 6.89 1.80
N LYS A 18 -5.10 6.77 0.63
CA LYS A 18 -5.26 5.52 -0.10
C LYS A 18 -5.10 5.79 -1.59
N ASN A 19 -4.15 5.14 -2.23
CA ASN A 19 -3.93 5.25 -3.66
C ASN A 19 -3.77 3.87 -4.32
N VAL A 20 -4.13 3.78 -5.60
CA VAL A 20 -3.77 2.62 -6.42
C VAL A 20 -2.41 2.89 -7.04
N VAL A 21 -1.49 1.95 -6.88
CA VAL A 21 -0.09 2.07 -7.36
C VAL A 21 0.26 0.88 -8.24
N LYS A 22 1.25 1.06 -9.12
CA LYS A 22 1.86 -0.02 -9.90
C LYS A 22 3.11 -0.49 -9.17
N LEU A 23 3.06 -1.66 -8.56
CA LEU A 23 4.21 -2.28 -7.94
C LEU A 23 5.08 -2.92 -9.02
N GLU A 24 6.33 -2.49 -9.14
CA GLU A 24 7.31 -3.13 -10.02
C GLU A 24 7.62 -4.55 -9.53
N THR A 25 7.59 -5.51 -10.44
CA THR A 25 7.94 -6.90 -10.17
C THR A 25 9.07 -7.33 -11.10
N LYS A 26 9.55 -8.58 -10.96
CA LYS A 26 10.65 -9.09 -11.78
C LYS A 26 10.30 -9.04 -13.27
N GLY A 27 11.21 -8.51 -14.08
CA GLY A 27 11.16 -8.53 -15.54
C GLY A 27 10.20 -7.51 -16.16
N ASP A 28 10.41 -6.22 -15.91
CA ASP A 28 9.67 -5.05 -16.46
C ASP A 28 8.13 -5.15 -16.35
N LYS A 29 7.64 -5.98 -15.43
CA LYS A 29 6.22 -6.18 -15.15
C LYS A 29 5.80 -5.31 -13.98
N THR A 30 4.52 -4.96 -13.97
CA THR A 30 3.90 -4.22 -12.87
C THR A 30 2.58 -4.84 -12.46
N ASP A 31 2.30 -4.87 -11.16
CA ASP A 31 1.01 -5.27 -10.60
C ASP A 31 0.28 -4.08 -10.00
N ASN A 32 -1.04 -4.01 -10.20
CA ASN A 32 -1.86 -3.04 -9.48
C ASN A 32 -2.01 -3.46 -8.01
N ARG A 33 -1.64 -2.54 -7.11
CA ARG A 33 -1.79 -2.66 -5.66
C ARG A 33 -2.51 -1.45 -5.09
N VAL A 34 -3.02 -1.58 -3.88
CA VAL A 34 -3.56 -0.45 -3.11
C VAL A 34 -2.58 -0.13 -1.99
N LEU A 35 -2.05 1.08 -2.01
CA LEU A 35 -1.20 1.62 -0.95
C LEU A 35 -2.06 2.40 0.04
N VAL A 36 -1.94 2.08 1.32
CA VAL A 36 -2.71 2.71 2.40
C VAL A 36 -1.76 3.27 3.45
N PHE A 37 -1.89 4.56 3.73
CA PHE A 37 -1.18 5.26 4.79
C PHE A 37 -2.09 5.38 6.02
N SER A 38 -1.60 4.91 7.15
CA SER A 38 -2.17 5.18 8.48
C SER A 38 -1.20 6.07 9.29
N PRO A 39 -1.53 6.50 10.52
CA PRO A 39 -0.65 7.38 11.30
C PRO A 39 0.76 6.83 11.56
N CYS A 40 0.92 5.52 11.66
CA CYS A 40 2.21 4.90 12.02
C CYS A 40 2.69 3.80 11.06
N ARG A 41 1.80 3.31 10.19
CA ARG A 41 2.03 2.13 9.36
C ARG A 41 1.54 2.33 7.93
N LEU A 42 2.29 1.80 6.99
CA LEU A 42 1.89 1.68 5.60
C LEU A 42 1.47 0.24 5.30
N PHE A 43 0.43 0.07 4.50
CA PHE A 43 -0.06 -1.23 4.05
C PHE A 43 -0.08 -1.29 2.52
N LEU A 44 0.42 -2.38 1.97
CA LEU A 44 0.30 -2.72 0.56
C LEU A 44 -0.70 -3.86 0.41
N LEU A 45 -1.76 -3.61 -0.35
CA LEU A 45 -2.89 -4.52 -0.46
C LEU A 45 -3.12 -4.95 -1.92
N THR A 46 -3.74 -6.11 -2.10
CA THR A 46 -4.16 -6.56 -3.43
C THR A 46 -5.24 -5.63 -4.02
N ALA A 47 -5.13 -5.24 -5.30
CA ALA A 47 -6.18 -4.48 -5.99
C ALA A 47 -7.37 -5.35 -6.48
N LYS A 48 -7.88 -6.25 -5.63
CA LYS A 48 -9.04 -7.12 -5.89
C LYS A 48 -9.95 -7.23 -4.67
N VAL A 49 -11.16 -7.78 -4.86
CA VAL A 49 -12.12 -8.07 -3.79
C VAL A 49 -12.24 -9.60 -3.66
N PRO A 50 -12.09 -10.19 -2.45
CA PRO A 50 -11.74 -9.51 -1.21
C PRO A 50 -10.30 -8.99 -1.24
N THR A 51 -10.10 -7.80 -0.65
CA THR A 51 -8.76 -7.21 -0.52
C THR A 51 -7.97 -7.97 0.55
N ARG A 52 -6.69 -8.21 0.31
CA ARG A 52 -5.75 -8.86 1.25
C ARG A 52 -4.53 -7.98 1.46
N ILE A 53 -3.91 -8.09 2.63
CA ILE A 53 -2.61 -7.46 2.93
C ILE A 53 -1.52 -8.32 2.28
N ASP A 54 -0.78 -7.75 1.33
CA ASP A 54 0.43 -8.40 0.79
C ASP A 54 1.62 -8.14 1.73
N SER A 55 1.78 -6.89 2.18
CA SER A 55 2.82 -6.48 3.14
C SER A 55 2.42 -5.23 3.92
N HIS A 56 3.14 -4.97 5.02
CA HIS A 56 2.98 -3.76 5.83
C HIS A 56 4.28 -3.45 6.59
N PHE A 57 4.54 -2.18 6.87
CA PHE A 57 5.73 -1.73 7.60
C PHE A 57 5.45 -0.48 8.42
N HIS A 58 6.05 -0.40 9.61
CA HIS A 58 6.00 0.80 10.44
C HIS A 58 6.88 1.87 9.78
N TYR A 59 6.52 3.16 9.87
CA TYR A 59 7.35 4.22 9.28
C TYR A 59 8.76 4.28 9.87
N LEU A 60 8.96 3.72 11.06
CA LEU A 60 10.27 3.64 11.75
C LEU A 60 11.14 2.49 11.21
N GLU A 61 10.58 1.57 10.44
CA GLU A 61 11.33 0.48 9.78
C GLU A 61 11.92 0.94 8.43
N ILE A 62 11.48 2.09 7.90
CA ILE A 62 11.95 2.62 6.62
C ILE A 62 13.35 3.23 6.80
N GLN A 63 14.34 2.64 6.14
CA GLN A 63 15.72 3.13 6.20
C GLN A 63 16.02 4.17 5.11
N ALA A 64 15.41 4.03 3.94
CA ALA A 64 15.58 4.95 2.81
C ALA A 64 14.38 4.86 1.85
N ILE A 65 14.16 5.92 1.07
CA ILE A 65 13.22 5.99 -0.05
C ILE A 65 13.96 6.67 -1.21
N GLU A 66 13.90 6.09 -2.41
CA GLU A 66 14.58 6.61 -3.59
C GLU A 66 13.63 6.58 -4.80
N SER A 67 13.66 7.64 -5.60
CA SER A 67 12.92 7.76 -6.85
C SER A 67 13.89 7.92 -8.01
N LYS A 68 13.91 6.97 -8.95
CA LYS A 68 14.80 7.04 -10.13
C LYS A 68 14.10 7.62 -11.36
N LYS A 69 12.77 7.59 -11.37
CA LYS A 69 11.92 8.09 -12.45
C LYS A 69 10.85 9.03 -11.88
N PRO A 70 10.35 10.00 -12.67
CA PRO A 70 9.18 10.78 -12.28
C PRO A 70 8.02 9.86 -11.89
N ASN A 71 7.35 10.18 -10.77
CA ASN A 71 6.21 9.42 -10.23
C ASN A 71 6.52 7.98 -9.77
N GLN A 72 7.79 7.63 -9.54
CA GLN A 72 8.22 6.39 -8.88
C GLN A 72 8.60 6.69 -7.43
N VAL A 73 8.21 5.83 -6.49
CA VAL A 73 8.58 5.87 -5.06
C VAL A 73 8.82 4.44 -4.59
#